data_AF-A0A3M8V608-F1
#
_entry.id   AF-A0A3M8V608-F1
#
_cell.length_a   1.000
_cell.length_b   1.000
_cell.length_c   1.000
_cell.angle_alpha   90.00
_cell.angle_beta   90.00
_cell.angle_gamma   90.00
#
_symmetry.space_group_name_H-M   'P 1'
#
loop_
_entity.id
_entity.type
_entity.pdbx_description
1 polymer ?
#
loop_
_entity_poly.entity_id
_entity_poly.type
_entity_poly.pdbx_seq_one_letter_code
_entity_poly.pdbx_strand_id
1 'polypeptide(L)'
;MPEASFSRGAHHPPTATAPTAAASTAARGPDGPGTGLLGSLAPLLAEWLPRQRWFAGKGRPVTGFALVSATEILPSPPGGTTPGLLHLLIRAQQSEPPGHRHGFGCGHRRGAAASDCYQILLGVRTTLPPSLAPALIGRPSGGPLDGRTVYEALADPRLASLLLERLRVPGRLDPLRFVREPSSAIPSILPPRLMTAEQSNSSVVYGDTFILKLFRRVSPGTNPDLELPLALARTGCTRVPAPAAWFEAAPPPEGPGPRPEPFTLGVLQPYLAGSTDGWQLALDALAVRADFTDAAHALGHATAEVHLAMADALPVSVLRRPQIEHLAAAMSERLDSAAAAVPALQPYRAALHAAYEDVAALGRTGRTWAAQRIHGDLHLGQALLTAERQWSLIDFEGEPSRPLAERRRPQPPVRDIAGMLRSFDYAAAVGGHDTPQDWAGRMRGAYCAGYAEGSGTDPRDEPELLRAHETDKAVYEVLYEARHRPDWLPVPMTAIRRLAAAVR
;
A
#
# COMPACT_ATOMS: atom_id res chain seq x y z
N MET A 1 -16.59 4.43 86.43
CA MET A 1 -17.82 4.52 87.24
C MET A 1 -17.86 5.92 87.83
N PRO A 2 -18.94 6.73 87.70
CA PRO A 2 -20.29 6.46 87.17
C PRO A 2 -20.55 7.13 85.80
N GLU A 3 -21.36 6.61 84.86
CA GLU A 3 -22.84 6.41 84.84
C GLU A 3 -23.62 7.75 84.94
N ALA A 4 -24.18 8.30 83.85
CA ALA A 4 -25.38 7.92 83.09
C ALA A 4 -26.68 8.56 83.64
N SER A 5 -27.49 9.23 82.77
CA SER A 5 -28.95 8.99 82.61
C SER A 5 -29.65 10.05 81.70
N PHE A 6 -30.20 9.58 80.55
CA PHE A 6 -31.54 9.80 79.93
C PHE A 6 -32.17 11.23 79.77
N SER A 7 -32.95 11.63 78.74
CA SER A 7 -33.58 11.00 77.54
C SER A 7 -34.28 12.05 76.62
N ARG A 8 -34.72 11.59 75.43
CA ARG A 8 -35.69 12.11 74.42
C ARG A 8 -35.14 13.17 73.44
N GLY A 9 -35.26 13.05 72.11
CA GLY A 9 -36.03 12.18 71.23
C GLY A 9 -36.66 13.04 70.12
N ALA A 10 -36.15 12.98 68.89
CA ALA A 10 -36.82 13.48 67.69
C ALA A 10 -36.27 12.77 66.44
N HIS A 11 -37.19 12.22 65.65
CA HIS A 11 -36.96 11.50 64.40
C HIS A 11 -36.53 12.45 63.28
N HIS A 12 -35.45 12.11 62.56
CA HIS A 12 -35.26 12.49 61.16
C HIS A 12 -34.71 11.28 60.37
N PRO A 13 -35.26 11.00 59.17
CA PRO A 13 -34.90 9.84 58.37
C PRO A 13 -33.57 10.06 57.60
N PRO A 14 -32.85 8.98 57.23
CA PRO A 14 -31.59 9.08 56.50
C PRO A 14 -31.85 9.46 55.02
N THR A 15 -31.01 10.39 54.56
CA THR A 15 -30.83 10.83 53.18
C THR A 15 -30.62 9.65 52.23
N ALA A 16 -31.46 9.60 51.18
CA ALA A 16 -31.39 8.63 50.11
C ALA A 16 -30.10 8.80 49.29
N THR A 17 -29.31 7.73 49.26
CA THR A 17 -28.24 7.50 48.28
C THR A 17 -28.85 7.23 46.91
N ALA A 18 -28.44 8.00 45.91
CA ALA A 18 -28.83 7.77 44.51
C ALA A 18 -28.21 6.46 44.00
N PRO A 19 -28.97 5.62 43.27
CA PRO A 19 -28.46 4.34 42.80
C PRO A 19 -27.49 4.55 41.64
N THR A 20 -26.26 4.07 41.82
CA THR A 20 -25.31 3.76 40.75
C THR A 20 -25.96 2.79 39.77
N ALA A 21 -26.29 3.26 38.57
CA ALA A 21 -26.71 2.42 37.47
C ALA A 21 -25.52 1.57 36.99
N ALA A 22 -25.45 0.34 37.48
CA ALA A 22 -24.59 -0.69 36.93
C ALA A 22 -24.99 -0.93 35.47
N ALA A 23 -24.08 -0.67 34.54
CA ALA A 23 -24.24 -1.02 33.14
C ALA A 23 -24.31 -2.55 33.03
N SER A 24 -25.53 -3.06 32.82
CA SER A 24 -25.80 -4.46 32.56
C SER A 24 -25.12 -4.89 31.25
N THR A 25 -24.07 -5.70 31.38
CA THR A 25 -23.52 -6.52 30.29
C THR A 25 -24.55 -7.58 29.92
N ALA A 26 -25.44 -7.26 28.99
CA ALA A 26 -26.34 -8.23 28.39
C ALA A 26 -25.55 -9.17 27.46
N ALA A 27 -25.67 -10.47 27.72
CA ALA A 27 -25.13 -11.54 26.89
C ALA A 27 -25.68 -11.43 25.46
N ARG A 28 -24.78 -11.42 24.47
CA ARG A 28 -25.08 -11.28 23.04
C ARG A 28 -25.62 -12.59 22.47
N GLY A 29 -26.86 -12.57 21.98
CA GLY A 29 -27.37 -13.56 21.03
C GLY A 29 -26.78 -13.37 19.61
N PRO A 30 -27.12 -14.24 18.65
CA PRO A 30 -26.54 -14.25 17.30
C PRO A 30 -26.92 -13.03 16.43
N ASP A 31 -27.90 -12.22 16.85
CA ASP A 31 -28.35 -11.01 16.16
C ASP A 31 -27.78 -9.73 16.81
N GLY A 32 -26.55 -9.37 16.47
CA GLY A 32 -25.96 -8.08 16.85
C GLY A 32 -26.30 -6.95 15.87
N PRO A 33 -26.26 -5.66 16.25
CA PRO A 33 -26.51 -4.53 15.35
C PRO A 33 -25.61 -4.52 14.09
N GLY A 34 -24.42 -5.13 14.17
CA GLY A 34 -23.52 -5.31 13.03
C GLY A 34 -23.98 -6.35 12.00
N THR A 35 -24.78 -7.36 12.38
CA THR A 35 -25.31 -8.35 11.43
C THR A 35 -26.41 -7.74 10.58
N GLY A 36 -27.28 -6.92 11.18
CA GLY A 36 -28.33 -6.18 10.46
C GLY A 36 -27.78 -5.13 9.48
N LEU A 37 -26.71 -4.42 9.85
CA LEU A 37 -26.04 -3.46 8.96
C LEU A 37 -25.37 -4.15 7.76
N LEU A 38 -24.57 -5.19 8.00
CA LEU A 38 -23.91 -5.89 6.89
C LEU A 38 -24.94 -6.61 6.01
N GLY A 39 -25.98 -7.19 6.60
CA GLY A 39 -27.04 -7.87 5.88
C GLY A 39 -27.72 -6.97 4.84
N SER A 40 -28.02 -5.72 5.17
CA SER A 40 -28.68 -4.79 4.23
C SER A 40 -27.71 -4.17 3.21
N LEU A 41 -26.41 -4.08 3.52
CA LEU A 41 -25.40 -3.56 2.60
C LEU A 41 -24.82 -4.62 1.67
N ALA A 42 -24.77 -5.89 2.07
CA ALA A 42 -24.10 -6.96 1.35
C ALA A 42 -24.55 -7.12 -0.11
N PRO A 43 -25.85 -7.08 -0.47
CA PRO A 43 -26.28 -7.16 -1.86
C PRO A 43 -25.72 -6.03 -2.73
N LEU A 44 -25.73 -4.81 -2.20
CA LEU A 44 -25.22 -3.63 -2.90
C LEU A 44 -23.69 -3.70 -3.07
N LEU A 45 -22.99 -4.11 -2.01
CA LEU A 45 -21.53 -4.23 -2.04
C LEU A 45 -21.06 -5.37 -2.94
N ALA A 46 -21.82 -6.46 -3.05
CA ALA A 46 -21.50 -7.56 -3.97
C ALA A 46 -21.52 -7.11 -5.44
N GLU A 47 -22.40 -6.16 -5.79
CA GLU A 47 -22.46 -5.59 -7.13
C GLU A 47 -21.43 -4.47 -7.34
N TRP A 48 -21.27 -3.59 -6.35
CA TRP A 48 -20.44 -2.40 -6.47
C TRP A 48 -18.93 -2.69 -6.35
N LEU A 49 -18.52 -3.55 -5.42
CA LEU A 49 -17.11 -3.79 -5.10
C LEU A 49 -16.31 -4.35 -6.30
N PRO A 50 -16.81 -5.33 -7.09
CA PRO A 50 -16.07 -5.86 -8.23
C PRO A 50 -15.85 -4.86 -9.37
N ARG A 51 -16.67 -3.79 -9.45
CA ARG A 51 -16.52 -2.71 -10.43
C ARG A 51 -15.39 -1.75 -10.08
N GLN A 52 -14.90 -1.80 -8.84
CA GLN A 52 -13.84 -0.90 -8.39
C GLN A 52 -12.51 -1.30 -9.00
N ARG A 53 -11.77 -0.30 -9.49
CA ARG A 53 -10.46 -0.53 -10.11
C ARG A 53 -9.46 -1.22 -9.16
N TRP A 54 -9.52 -0.85 -7.89
CA TRP A 54 -8.64 -1.29 -6.80
C TRP A 54 -9.05 -2.63 -6.19
N PHE A 55 -10.16 -3.24 -6.62
CA PHE A 55 -10.55 -4.55 -6.16
C PHE A 55 -9.62 -5.61 -6.75
N ALA A 56 -8.89 -6.33 -5.89
CA ALA A 56 -7.92 -7.34 -6.30
C ALA A 56 -8.58 -8.66 -6.74
N GLY A 57 -9.83 -8.88 -6.35
CA GLY A 57 -10.57 -10.11 -6.60
C GLY A 57 -11.22 -10.23 -7.99
N LYS A 58 -10.80 -9.42 -8.98
CA LYS A 58 -11.41 -9.40 -10.32
C LYS A 58 -11.42 -10.79 -10.97
N GLY A 59 -12.50 -11.08 -11.70
CA GLY A 59 -12.69 -12.37 -12.37
C GLY A 59 -13.12 -13.52 -11.44
N ARG A 60 -13.26 -13.28 -10.12
CA ARG A 60 -13.80 -14.26 -9.17
C ARG A 60 -15.10 -13.73 -8.53
N PRO A 61 -16.16 -14.55 -8.43
CA PRO A 61 -17.39 -14.12 -7.76
C PRO A 61 -17.14 -13.88 -6.27
N VAL A 62 -17.72 -12.81 -5.74
CA VAL A 62 -17.79 -12.57 -4.28
C VAL A 62 -18.92 -13.43 -3.73
N THR A 63 -18.59 -14.34 -2.82
CA THR A 63 -19.54 -15.31 -2.25
C THR A 63 -20.11 -14.89 -0.90
N GLY A 64 -19.52 -13.87 -0.29
CA GLY A 64 -19.98 -13.35 1.00
C GLY A 64 -19.08 -12.25 1.54
N PHE A 65 -19.51 -11.68 2.66
CA PHE A 65 -18.76 -10.69 3.41
C PHE A 65 -18.76 -11.04 4.90
N ALA A 66 -17.66 -10.70 5.58
CA ALA A 66 -17.63 -10.66 7.04
C ALA A 66 -17.29 -9.25 7.50
N LEU A 67 -18.07 -8.71 8.44
CA LEU A 67 -17.83 -7.38 9.00
C LEU A 67 -16.70 -7.46 10.02
N VAL A 68 -15.64 -6.69 9.80
CA VAL A 68 -14.53 -6.53 10.76
C VAL A 68 -14.84 -5.37 11.71
N SER A 69 -15.25 -4.23 11.16
CA SER A 69 -15.69 -3.08 11.95
C SER A 69 -16.61 -2.17 11.15
N ALA A 70 -17.48 -1.45 11.87
CA ALA A 70 -18.29 -0.35 11.34
C ALA A 70 -18.22 0.82 12.33
N THR A 71 -17.85 2.00 11.84
CA THR A 71 -17.70 3.22 12.66
C THR A 71 -18.41 4.38 11.99
N GLU A 72 -19.41 4.95 12.66
CA GLU A 72 -19.98 6.23 12.26
C GLU A 72 -19.01 7.35 12.64
N ILE A 73 -18.28 7.87 11.66
CA ILE A 73 -17.39 9.03 11.85
C ILE A 73 -18.24 10.31 11.97
N LEU A 74 -19.34 10.37 11.21
CA LEU A 74 -20.36 11.41 11.31
C LEU A 74 -21.74 10.75 11.24
N PRO A 75 -22.58 10.84 12.28
CA PRO A 75 -23.92 10.29 12.22
C PRO A 75 -24.78 11.05 11.20
N SER A 76 -25.69 10.34 10.52
CA SER A 76 -26.68 10.98 9.64
C SER A 76 -27.96 11.28 10.43
N PRO A 77 -28.29 12.55 10.71
CA PRO A 77 -29.49 12.88 11.47
C PRO A 77 -30.78 12.46 10.72
N PRO A 78 -31.82 12.02 11.44
CA PRO A 78 -33.16 11.85 10.87
C PRO A 78 -33.68 13.19 10.30
N GLY A 79 -34.17 13.18 9.06
CA GLY A 79 -34.76 14.36 8.41
C GLY A 79 -33.81 15.52 8.06
N GLY A 80 -32.50 15.40 8.33
CA GLY A 80 -31.52 16.44 8.04
C GLY A 80 -30.93 16.37 6.62
N THR A 81 -30.41 17.50 6.15
CA THR A 81 -29.70 17.61 4.85
C THR A 81 -28.20 17.31 4.95
N THR A 82 -27.68 17.12 6.15
CA THR A 82 -26.26 16.83 6.42
C THR A 82 -25.97 15.35 6.14
N PRO A 83 -24.90 15.03 5.37
CA PRO A 83 -24.53 13.65 5.13
C PRO A 83 -23.98 13.00 6.42
N GLY A 84 -24.19 11.70 6.59
CA GLY A 84 -23.39 10.88 7.49
C GLY A 84 -22.17 10.29 6.77
N LEU A 85 -21.17 9.90 7.54
CA LEU A 85 -19.98 9.17 7.10
C LEU A 85 -19.82 7.90 7.92
N LEU A 86 -19.91 6.77 7.24
CA LEU A 86 -19.72 5.44 7.80
C LEU A 86 -18.44 4.83 7.24
N HIS A 87 -17.52 4.45 8.12
CA HIS A 87 -16.33 3.69 7.78
C HIS A 87 -16.57 2.21 8.04
N LEU A 88 -16.25 1.37 7.05
CA LEU A 88 -16.39 -0.07 7.13
C LEU A 88 -15.06 -0.75 6.86
N LEU A 89 -14.75 -1.76 7.65
CA LEU A 89 -13.80 -2.81 7.30
C LEU A 89 -14.56 -4.10 7.05
N ILE A 90 -14.43 -4.65 5.86
CA ILE A 90 -15.08 -5.91 5.48
C ILE A 90 -14.08 -6.89 4.89
N ARG A 91 -14.22 -8.17 5.21
CA ARG A 91 -13.53 -9.24 4.49
C ARG A 91 -14.42 -9.72 3.35
N ALA A 92 -13.94 -9.64 2.12
CA ALA A 92 -14.63 -10.20 0.96
C ALA A 92 -14.23 -11.68 0.81
N GLN A 93 -15.22 -12.56 0.82
CA GLN A 93 -15.03 -13.99 0.60
C GLN A 93 -15.16 -14.30 -0.89
N GLN A 94 -14.23 -15.07 -1.43
CA GLN A 94 -14.26 -15.55 -2.81
C GLN A 94 -13.91 -17.03 -2.82
N SER A 95 -14.56 -17.82 -3.69
CA SER A 95 -14.21 -19.23 -3.85
C SER A 95 -12.81 -19.37 -4.45
N GLU A 96 -12.01 -20.31 -3.92
CA GLU A 96 -10.75 -20.67 -4.56
C GLU A 96 -11.01 -21.46 -5.86
N PRO A 97 -10.29 -21.18 -6.95
CA PRO A 97 -10.38 -22.00 -8.15
C PRO A 97 -9.82 -23.40 -7.88
N PRO A 98 -10.44 -24.48 -8.39
CA PRO A 98 -9.84 -25.80 -8.35
C PRO A 98 -8.52 -25.80 -9.14
N GLY A 99 -7.40 -26.09 -8.48
CA GLY A 99 -6.08 -26.24 -9.11
C GLY A 99 -5.08 -25.08 -8.90
N HIS A 100 -5.48 -23.96 -8.29
CA HIS A 100 -4.53 -22.91 -7.90
C HIS A 100 -3.74 -23.34 -6.66
N ARG A 101 -2.59 -24.00 -6.87
CA ARG A 101 -1.55 -24.05 -5.83
C ARG A 101 -1.10 -22.61 -5.59
N HIS A 102 -1.09 -22.18 -4.34
CA HIS A 102 -0.72 -20.81 -3.93
C HIS A 102 0.48 -20.30 -4.74
N GLY A 103 0.23 -19.33 -5.62
CA GLY A 103 1.29 -18.43 -6.06
C GLY A 103 1.74 -17.65 -4.83
N PHE A 104 3.01 -17.77 -4.50
CA PHE A 104 3.68 -17.12 -3.36
C PHE A 104 3.31 -17.68 -1.98
N GLY A 105 3.87 -18.85 -1.65
CA GLY A 105 4.57 -19.10 -0.37
C GLY A 105 3.86 -18.77 0.95
N CYS A 106 2.54 -18.71 0.99
CA CYS A 106 1.83 -18.48 2.23
C CYS A 106 1.69 -19.81 2.98
N GLY A 107 2.27 -19.90 4.18
CA GLY A 107 2.02 -20.99 5.14
C GLY A 107 0.60 -20.95 5.73
N HIS A 108 -0.41 -20.74 4.89
CA HIS A 108 -1.80 -20.84 5.29
C HIS A 108 -2.17 -22.32 5.40
N ARG A 109 -2.81 -22.69 6.51
CA ARG A 109 -3.36 -24.03 6.70
C ARG A 109 -4.28 -24.33 5.51
N ARG A 110 -4.11 -25.49 4.87
CA ARG A 110 -5.03 -26.01 3.85
C ARG A 110 -6.48 -25.83 4.33
N GLY A 111 -7.30 -25.10 3.58
CA GLY A 111 -8.76 -25.02 3.78
C GLY A 111 -9.34 -23.68 4.24
N ALA A 112 -8.54 -22.64 4.50
CA ALA A 112 -9.08 -21.30 4.77
C ALA A 112 -9.27 -20.52 3.45
N ALA A 113 -10.51 -20.14 3.12
CA ALA A 113 -10.78 -19.28 1.97
C ALA A 113 -9.97 -17.97 2.10
N ALA A 114 -9.15 -17.65 1.08
CA ALA A 114 -8.45 -16.38 1.02
C ALA A 114 -9.47 -15.23 1.07
N SER A 115 -9.43 -14.41 2.12
CA SER A 115 -10.31 -13.25 2.27
C SER A 115 -9.49 -11.98 2.45
N ASP A 116 -9.55 -11.12 1.43
CA ASP A 116 -8.95 -9.79 1.47
C ASP A 116 -9.83 -8.86 2.33
N CYS A 117 -9.19 -8.08 3.19
CA CYS A 117 -9.87 -7.05 3.98
C CYS A 117 -9.87 -5.72 3.21
N TYR A 118 -11.04 -5.10 3.11
CA TYR A 118 -11.25 -3.86 2.39
C TYR A 118 -11.79 -2.76 3.29
N GLN A 119 -11.23 -1.55 3.13
CA GLN A 119 -11.75 -0.32 3.70
C GLN A 119 -12.73 0.34 2.74
N ILE A 120 -13.93 0.65 3.24
CA ILE A 120 -14.99 1.33 2.49
C ILE A 120 -15.48 2.53 3.30
N LEU A 121 -15.55 3.68 2.63
CA LEU A 121 -16.10 4.92 3.17
C LEU A 121 -17.44 5.19 2.49
N LEU A 122 -18.52 5.07 3.25
CA LEU A 122 -19.88 5.27 2.76
C LEU A 122 -20.41 6.63 3.23
N GLY A 123 -20.85 7.44 2.27
CA GLY A 123 -21.71 8.58 2.55
C GLY A 123 -23.14 8.09 2.72
N VAL A 124 -23.86 8.65 3.70
CA VAL A 124 -25.25 8.27 4.01
C VAL A 124 -26.15 9.52 3.98
N ARG A 125 -27.21 9.49 3.18
CA ARG A 125 -28.18 10.61 3.06
C ARG A 125 -29.59 10.07 2.81
N THR A 126 -30.63 10.85 3.10
CA THR A 126 -32.01 10.55 2.65
C THR A 126 -32.13 10.74 1.13
N THR A 127 -31.70 11.90 0.63
CA THR A 127 -31.75 12.24 -0.80
C THR A 127 -30.35 12.58 -1.30
N LEU A 128 -29.94 11.93 -2.39
CA LEU A 128 -28.64 12.15 -3.02
C LEU A 128 -28.74 13.34 -4.00
N PRO A 129 -27.90 14.38 -3.86
CA PRO A 129 -27.82 15.46 -4.83
C PRO A 129 -27.44 14.95 -6.23
N PRO A 130 -27.94 15.58 -7.33
CA PRO A 130 -27.61 15.15 -8.69
C PRO A 130 -26.11 15.09 -9.00
N SER A 131 -25.31 15.99 -8.42
CA SER A 131 -23.85 16.01 -8.58
C SER A 131 -23.14 14.78 -8.02
N LEU A 132 -23.78 14.04 -7.11
CA LEU A 132 -23.25 12.81 -6.51
C LEU A 132 -23.86 11.54 -7.10
N ALA A 133 -24.73 11.65 -8.11
CA ALA A 133 -25.36 10.49 -8.74
C ALA A 133 -24.34 9.44 -9.26
N PRO A 134 -23.18 9.83 -9.85
CA PRO A 134 -22.17 8.85 -10.28
C PRO A 134 -21.53 8.05 -9.13
N ALA A 135 -21.61 8.55 -7.90
CA ALA A 135 -21.07 7.90 -6.71
C ALA A 135 -22.07 6.96 -6.02
N LEU A 136 -23.31 6.87 -6.53
CA LEU A 136 -24.36 6.04 -5.94
C LEU A 136 -23.93 4.58 -5.85
N ILE A 137 -24.08 4.00 -4.66
CA ILE A 137 -23.93 2.57 -4.43
C ILE A 137 -25.30 1.91 -4.41
N GLY A 138 -26.28 2.51 -3.72
CA GLY A 138 -27.66 2.04 -3.72
C GLY A 138 -28.48 2.51 -2.53
N ARG A 139 -29.61 1.84 -2.30
CA ARG A 139 -30.49 2.06 -1.16
C ARG A 139 -30.62 0.74 -0.39
N PRO A 140 -30.05 0.64 0.83
CA PRO A 140 -30.18 -0.56 1.64
C PRO A 140 -31.65 -0.79 2.01
N SER A 141 -32.09 -2.04 1.96
CA SER A 141 -33.42 -2.45 2.42
C SER A 141 -33.31 -3.18 3.74
N GLY A 142 -34.00 -2.69 4.76
CA GLY A 142 -33.91 -3.22 6.12
C GLY A 142 -32.63 -2.83 6.86
N GLY A 143 -32.57 -3.17 8.15
CA GLY A 143 -31.46 -2.80 9.01
C GLY A 143 -31.41 -1.29 9.35
N PRO A 144 -30.31 -0.79 9.93
CA PRO A 144 -30.21 0.56 10.47
C PRO A 144 -30.15 1.68 9.42
N LEU A 145 -29.89 1.35 8.15
CA LEU A 145 -29.81 2.31 7.04
C LEU A 145 -31.05 2.28 6.14
N ASP A 146 -32.14 1.64 6.59
CA ASP A 146 -33.38 1.57 5.82
C ASP A 146 -33.92 2.97 5.48
N GLY A 147 -34.41 3.12 4.25
CA GLY A 147 -34.87 4.42 3.72
C GLY A 147 -33.75 5.44 3.45
N ARG A 148 -32.47 5.07 3.60
CA ARG A 148 -31.32 5.92 3.24
C ARG A 148 -30.75 5.53 1.88
N THR A 149 -30.00 6.45 1.30
CA THR A 149 -29.17 6.27 0.12
C THR A 149 -27.71 6.26 0.55
N VAL A 150 -26.97 5.24 0.09
CA VAL A 150 -25.53 5.07 0.33
C VAL A 150 -24.73 5.30 -0.95
N TYR A 151 -23.58 5.95 -0.83
CA TYR A 151 -22.72 6.35 -1.95
C TYR A 151 -21.24 6.41 -1.55
N GLU A 152 -20.32 6.46 -2.51
CA GLU A 152 -18.88 6.59 -2.24
C GLU A 152 -18.56 7.95 -1.61
N ALA A 153 -18.16 7.93 -0.34
CA ALA A 153 -18.03 9.15 0.46
C ALA A 153 -17.00 10.14 -0.09
N LEU A 154 -15.91 9.65 -0.70
CA LEU A 154 -14.86 10.51 -1.23
C LEU A 154 -15.30 11.39 -2.39
N ALA A 155 -16.44 11.08 -3.03
CA ALA A 155 -17.04 11.92 -4.04
C ALA A 155 -17.76 13.16 -3.46
N ASP A 156 -18.12 13.17 -2.16
CA ASP A 156 -18.70 14.33 -1.48
C ASP A 156 -17.59 15.19 -0.85
N PRO A 157 -17.33 16.41 -1.37
CA PRO A 157 -16.30 17.30 -0.83
C PRO A 157 -16.48 17.63 0.66
N ARG A 158 -17.71 17.59 1.18
CA ARG A 158 -17.99 17.83 2.61
C ARG A 158 -17.43 16.70 3.46
N LEU A 159 -17.61 15.46 3.03
CA LEU A 159 -17.11 14.27 3.73
C LEU A 159 -15.60 14.12 3.57
N ALA A 160 -15.05 14.44 2.40
CA ALA A 160 -13.60 14.50 2.20
C ALA A 160 -12.95 15.56 3.11
N SER A 161 -13.53 16.76 3.22
CA SER A 161 -13.05 17.80 4.14
C SER A 161 -13.11 17.36 5.62
N LEU A 162 -14.15 16.61 6.00
CA LEU A 162 -14.27 16.06 7.34
C LEU A 162 -13.12 15.08 7.66
N LEU A 163 -12.68 14.26 6.71
CA LEU A 163 -11.56 13.34 6.91
C LEU A 163 -10.26 14.11 7.23
N LEU A 164 -9.99 15.21 6.51
CA LEU A 164 -8.87 16.09 6.82
C LEU A 164 -8.98 16.64 8.25
N GLU A 165 -10.17 17.11 8.64
CA GLU A 165 -10.41 17.62 10.00
C GLU A 165 -10.22 16.56 11.09
N ARG A 166 -10.53 15.28 10.83
CA ARG A 166 -10.20 14.17 11.74
C ARG A 166 -8.70 13.87 11.80
N LEU A 167 -7.98 13.99 10.70
CA LEU A 167 -6.51 13.84 10.68
C LEU A 167 -5.80 15.02 11.35
N ARG A 168 -6.36 16.22 11.24
CA ARG A 168 -5.85 17.44 11.88
C ARG A 168 -5.97 17.42 13.40
N VAL A 169 -7.02 16.79 13.93
CA VAL A 169 -7.31 16.69 15.37
C VAL A 169 -7.13 15.23 15.82
N PRO A 170 -5.95 14.85 16.36
CA PRO A 170 -5.68 13.48 16.76
C PRO A 170 -6.68 13.03 17.84
N GLY A 171 -7.06 11.76 17.81
CA GLY A 171 -8.11 11.25 18.68
C GLY A 171 -8.53 9.82 18.35
N ARG A 172 -9.55 9.34 19.07
CA ARG A 172 -10.11 7.99 18.89
C ARG A 172 -11.60 8.08 18.58
N LEU A 173 -12.04 7.22 17.68
CA LEU A 173 -13.43 6.88 17.41
C LEU A 173 -13.45 5.35 17.28
N ASP A 174 -13.47 4.65 18.40
CA ASP A 174 -13.14 3.21 18.45
C ASP A 174 -13.90 2.41 17.36
N PRO A 175 -13.20 1.53 16.61
CA PRO A 175 -11.78 1.16 16.72
C PRO A 175 -10.78 2.11 16.02
N LEU A 176 -11.22 3.22 15.43
CA LEU A 176 -10.35 4.13 14.68
C LEU A 176 -9.49 5.00 15.61
N ARG A 177 -8.22 5.14 15.24
CA ARG A 177 -7.26 6.05 15.88
C ARG A 177 -6.66 6.96 14.83
N PHE A 178 -6.78 8.26 15.05
CA PHE A 178 -6.19 9.31 14.22
C PHE A 178 -4.95 9.86 14.92
N VAL A 179 -3.85 9.96 14.17
CA VAL A 179 -2.56 10.41 14.65
C VAL A 179 -2.07 11.53 13.75
N ARG A 180 -1.48 12.55 14.36
CA ARG A 180 -0.83 13.66 13.66
C ARG A 180 0.62 13.74 14.13
N GLU A 181 1.54 13.92 13.21
CA GLU A 181 2.93 14.17 13.54
C GLU A 181 3.04 15.51 14.29
N PRO A 182 3.66 15.58 15.49
CA PRO A 182 3.65 16.79 16.31
C PRO A 182 4.22 18.02 15.63
N SER A 183 5.25 17.85 14.79
CA SER A 183 5.90 18.92 14.03
C SER A 183 5.11 19.38 12.80
N SER A 184 4.06 18.66 12.40
CA SER A 184 3.29 18.96 11.20
C SER A 184 2.09 19.87 11.49
N ALA A 185 2.06 21.03 10.83
CA ALA A 185 0.91 21.91 10.82
C ALA A 185 0.00 21.56 9.63
N ILE A 186 -1.26 21.21 9.91
CA ILE A 186 -2.28 20.95 8.89
C ILE A 186 -3.31 22.08 8.96
N PRO A 187 -3.42 22.94 7.92
CA PRO A 187 -4.42 23.99 7.86
C PRO A 187 -5.85 23.43 7.89
N SER A 188 -6.78 24.17 8.49
CA SER A 188 -8.18 23.73 8.66
C SER A 188 -9.08 23.96 7.43
N ILE A 189 -8.59 24.69 6.42
CA ILE A 189 -9.36 25.00 5.21
C ILE A 189 -8.49 24.69 4.00
N LEU A 190 -8.59 23.47 3.52
CA LEU A 190 -7.98 23.04 2.27
C LEU A 190 -9.04 22.31 1.42
N PRO A 191 -9.38 22.82 0.22
CA PRO A 191 -10.40 22.21 -0.62
C PRO A 191 -9.94 20.82 -1.08
N PRO A 192 -10.76 19.76 -0.92
CA PRO A 192 -10.43 18.43 -1.36
C PRO A 192 -10.65 18.27 -2.87
N ARG A 193 -9.75 17.52 -3.51
CA ARG A 193 -9.83 17.09 -4.91
C ARG A 193 -9.50 15.61 -5.00
N LEU A 194 -10.52 14.81 -5.32
CA LEU A 194 -10.34 13.37 -5.52
C LEU A 194 -9.50 13.09 -6.77
N MET A 195 -8.49 12.24 -6.64
CA MET A 195 -7.62 11.82 -7.74
C MET A 195 -8.15 10.56 -8.43
N THR A 196 -8.24 10.62 -9.75
CA THR A 196 -8.75 9.52 -10.58
C THR A 196 -7.65 8.70 -11.24
N ALA A 197 -6.36 8.93 -10.97
CA ALA A 197 -5.25 8.24 -11.66
C ALA A 197 -4.76 6.93 -10.99
N GLU A 198 -4.89 6.79 -9.66
CA GLU A 198 -4.26 5.66 -8.93
C GLU A 198 -4.95 4.31 -9.13
N GLN A 199 -4.20 3.20 -9.20
CA GLN A 199 -4.77 1.88 -9.50
C GLN A 199 -5.22 1.07 -8.27
N SER A 200 -4.44 1.06 -7.19
CA SER A 200 -4.67 0.22 -5.99
C SER A 200 -5.38 0.92 -4.84
N ASN A 201 -5.39 2.26 -4.84
CA ASN A 201 -5.87 3.08 -3.74
C ASN A 201 -6.77 4.23 -4.21
N SER A 202 -7.19 5.06 -3.25
CA SER A 202 -7.85 6.33 -3.52
C SER A 202 -7.07 7.45 -2.86
N SER A 203 -6.83 8.54 -3.60
CA SER A 203 -6.14 9.71 -3.04
C SER A 203 -6.97 10.98 -3.16
N VAL A 204 -6.85 11.82 -2.15
CA VAL A 204 -7.47 13.15 -2.11
C VAL A 204 -6.37 14.19 -1.90
N VAL A 205 -6.23 15.12 -2.83
CA VAL A 205 -5.36 16.30 -2.68
C VAL A 205 -6.14 17.38 -1.95
N TYR A 206 -5.51 18.04 -0.98
CA TYR A 206 -6.08 19.12 -0.19
C TYR A 206 -5.31 20.42 -0.45
N GLY A 207 -5.94 21.35 -1.16
CA GLY A 207 -5.40 22.68 -1.46
C GLY A 207 -3.97 22.68 -2.02
N ASP A 208 -3.65 21.67 -2.84
CA ASP A 208 -2.32 21.40 -3.41
C ASP A 208 -1.17 21.44 -2.38
N THR A 209 -1.47 21.19 -1.10
CA THR A 209 -0.51 21.20 0.01
C THR A 209 -0.27 19.80 0.56
N PHE A 210 -1.35 19.01 0.68
CA PHE A 210 -1.29 17.63 1.18
C PHE A 210 -2.00 16.69 0.23
N ILE A 211 -1.56 15.43 0.23
CA ILE A 211 -2.24 14.31 -0.39
C ILE A 211 -2.53 13.26 0.68
N LEU A 212 -3.78 12.86 0.79
CA LEU A 212 -4.20 11.73 1.62
C LEU A 212 -4.35 10.51 0.72
N LYS A 213 -3.53 9.50 0.96
CA LYS A 213 -3.65 8.19 0.34
C LYS A 213 -4.46 7.27 1.26
N LEU A 214 -5.58 6.75 0.76
CA LEU A 214 -6.46 5.82 1.46
C LEU A 214 -6.25 4.41 0.94
N PHE A 215 -5.77 3.53 1.82
CA PHE A 215 -5.51 2.14 1.47
C PHE A 215 -6.84 1.39 1.37
N ARG A 216 -7.18 0.93 0.16
CA ARG A 216 -8.47 0.26 -0.06
C ARG A 216 -8.43 -1.20 0.33
N ARG A 217 -7.35 -1.90 0.01
CA ARG A 217 -7.06 -3.25 0.51
C ARG A 217 -6.09 -3.15 1.68
N VAL A 218 -6.50 -3.62 2.86
CA VAL A 218 -5.73 -3.49 4.10
C VAL A 218 -5.34 -4.85 4.66
N SER A 219 -4.24 -4.89 5.38
CA SER A 219 -3.74 -6.08 6.07
C SER A 219 -3.28 -5.70 7.48
N PRO A 220 -3.30 -6.63 8.45
CA PRO A 220 -2.74 -6.37 9.78
C PRO A 220 -1.26 -6.00 9.65
N GLY A 221 -0.84 -4.94 10.34
CA GLY A 221 0.52 -4.42 10.31
C GLY A 221 0.61 -2.99 9.79
N THR A 222 1.72 -2.33 10.10
CA THR A 222 2.03 -0.99 9.58
C THR A 222 2.27 -1.06 8.07
N ASN A 223 1.59 -0.21 7.30
CA ASN A 223 1.83 -0.10 5.86
C ASN A 223 3.24 0.49 5.60
N PRO A 224 4.04 -0.04 4.66
CA PRO A 224 5.38 0.46 4.36
C PRO A 224 5.41 1.93 3.92
N ASP A 225 4.34 2.41 3.28
CA ASP A 225 4.15 3.80 2.85
C ASP A 225 3.85 4.76 4.01
N LEU A 226 3.68 4.22 5.23
CA LEU A 226 3.77 4.97 6.48
C LEU A 226 5.12 4.73 7.18
N GLU A 227 5.50 3.45 7.32
CA GLU A 227 6.66 3.00 8.09
C GLU A 227 7.98 3.61 7.59
N LEU A 228 8.23 3.54 6.27
CA LEU A 228 9.49 3.96 5.68
C LEU A 228 9.63 5.49 5.61
N PRO A 229 8.65 6.25 5.09
CA PRO A 229 8.73 7.71 5.11
C PRO A 229 8.84 8.30 6.53
N LEU A 230 8.16 7.71 7.52
CA LEU A 230 8.26 8.17 8.90
C LEU A 230 9.64 7.88 9.51
N ALA A 231 10.26 6.74 9.19
CA ALA A 231 11.62 6.43 9.62
C ALA A 231 12.65 7.37 8.98
N LEU A 232 12.51 7.62 7.68
CA LEU A 232 13.37 8.53 6.90
C LEU A 232 13.26 10.00 7.35
N ALA A 233 12.05 10.45 7.71
CA ALA A 233 11.87 11.80 8.24
C ALA A 233 12.67 12.04 9.53
N ARG A 234 12.86 10.99 10.35
CA ARG A 234 13.62 11.07 11.62
C ARG A 234 15.13 11.18 11.42
N THR A 235 15.65 10.73 10.28
CA THR A 235 17.07 10.90 9.92
C THR A 235 17.33 12.22 9.18
N GLY A 236 16.27 13.01 8.91
CA GLY A 236 16.38 14.26 8.16
C GLY A 236 16.47 14.06 6.65
N CYS A 237 16.16 12.87 6.13
CA CYS A 237 16.15 12.60 4.69
C CYS A 237 15.06 13.45 4.01
N THR A 238 15.46 14.37 3.13
CA THR A 238 14.55 15.28 2.42
C THR A 238 14.07 14.73 1.07
N ARG A 239 14.57 13.56 0.66
CA ARG A 239 14.21 12.90 -0.61
C ARG A 239 12.85 12.19 -0.57
N VAL A 240 12.21 12.10 0.59
CA VAL A 240 10.91 11.43 0.75
C VAL A 240 9.96 12.34 1.51
N PRO A 241 8.71 12.55 1.05
CA PRO A 241 7.74 13.37 1.78
C PRO A 241 7.46 12.80 3.17
N ALA A 242 7.71 13.60 4.22
CA ALA A 242 7.46 13.19 5.58
C ALA A 242 5.94 13.09 5.87
N PRO A 243 5.42 11.97 6.40
CA PRO A 243 4.01 11.87 6.77
C PRO A 243 3.59 12.94 7.80
N ALA A 244 2.48 13.62 7.54
CA ALA A 244 1.92 14.65 8.41
C ALA A 244 0.86 14.11 9.38
N ALA A 245 0.08 13.13 8.94
CA ALA A 245 -0.93 12.46 9.75
C ALA A 245 -1.28 11.09 9.15
N TRP A 246 -1.88 10.22 9.95
CA TRP A 246 -2.40 8.93 9.49
C TRP A 246 -3.51 8.46 10.40
N PHE A 247 -4.23 7.43 9.97
CA PHE A 247 -5.19 6.77 10.82
C PHE A 247 -5.15 5.27 10.63
N GLU A 248 -5.53 4.57 11.70
CA GLU A 248 -5.47 3.13 11.80
C GLU A 248 -6.72 2.59 12.48
N ALA A 249 -7.03 1.32 12.25
CA ALA A 249 -8.05 0.59 13.00
C ALA A 249 -7.38 -0.49 13.85
N ALA A 250 -7.68 -0.50 15.14
CA ALA A 250 -7.31 -1.63 15.99
C ALA A 250 -8.30 -2.79 15.76
N PRO A 251 -7.84 -3.98 15.33
CA PRO A 251 -8.71 -5.15 15.33
C PRO A 251 -9.25 -5.44 16.74
N PRO A 252 -10.47 -5.99 16.86
CA PRO A 252 -10.97 -6.46 18.14
C PRO A 252 -10.01 -7.53 18.72
N PRO A 253 -9.86 -7.61 20.05
CA PRO A 253 -9.00 -8.61 20.67
C PRO A 253 -9.49 -10.03 20.37
N GLU A 254 -8.64 -10.87 19.79
CA GLU A 254 -8.91 -12.29 19.55
C GLU A 254 -8.41 -13.13 20.75
N GLY A 255 -9.17 -13.13 21.85
CA GLY A 255 -8.88 -13.93 23.03
C GLY A 255 -7.64 -13.48 23.85
N PRO A 256 -7.11 -14.32 24.75
CA PRO A 256 -6.01 -13.96 25.67
C PRO A 256 -4.61 -13.91 25.01
N GLY A 257 -4.53 -13.78 23.68
CA GLY A 257 -3.27 -13.69 22.93
C GLY A 257 -2.68 -12.28 22.89
N PRO A 258 -1.49 -12.12 22.25
CA PRO A 258 -0.96 -10.80 21.92
C PRO A 258 -1.98 -10.02 21.08
N ARG A 259 -2.09 -8.71 21.33
CA ARG A 259 -3.03 -7.87 20.58
C ARG A 259 -2.69 -7.93 19.09
N PRO A 260 -3.69 -8.13 18.22
CA PRO A 260 -3.46 -8.16 16.79
C PRO A 260 -2.94 -6.80 16.29
N GLU A 261 -2.04 -6.83 15.30
CA GLU A 261 -1.47 -5.62 14.71
C GLU A 261 -2.57 -4.74 14.08
N PRO A 262 -2.47 -3.40 14.19
CA PRO A 262 -3.47 -2.49 13.62
C PRO A 262 -3.48 -2.56 12.09
N PHE A 263 -4.60 -2.18 11.48
CA PHE A 263 -4.67 -1.89 10.06
C PHE A 263 -4.30 -0.43 9.83
N THR A 264 -3.23 -0.15 9.08
CA THR A 264 -3.02 1.22 8.58
C THR A 264 -4.04 1.51 7.48
N LEU A 265 -4.81 2.59 7.62
CA LEU A 265 -5.97 2.87 6.77
C LEU A 265 -5.72 4.02 5.78
N GLY A 266 -4.89 4.98 6.14
CA GLY A 266 -4.46 6.01 5.21
C GLY A 266 -3.42 6.94 5.82
N VAL A 267 -2.68 7.59 4.94
CA VAL A 267 -1.54 8.46 5.26
C VAL A 267 -1.72 9.79 4.54
N LEU A 268 -1.62 10.88 5.29
CA LEU A 268 -1.56 12.24 4.80
C LEU A 268 -0.10 12.66 4.75
N GLN A 269 0.36 13.11 3.59
CA GLN A 269 1.73 13.57 3.37
C GLN A 269 1.74 14.84 2.51
N PRO A 270 2.83 15.61 2.49
CA PRO A 270 2.97 16.75 1.60
C PRO A 270 2.70 16.36 0.14
N TYR A 271 1.93 17.19 -0.55
CA TYR A 271 1.74 17.08 -1.98
C TYR A 271 2.81 17.92 -2.68
N LEU A 272 3.62 17.29 -3.53
CA LEU A 272 4.69 17.96 -4.27
C LEU A 272 4.11 18.69 -5.49
N ALA A 273 3.42 19.81 -5.24
CA ALA A 273 2.82 20.62 -6.30
C ALA A 273 3.88 21.14 -7.29
N GLY A 274 3.55 21.11 -8.58
CA GLY A 274 4.47 21.51 -9.65
C GLY A 274 5.62 20.54 -9.91
N SER A 275 5.64 19.37 -9.26
CA SER A 275 6.58 18.31 -9.61
C SER A 275 6.24 17.65 -10.94
N THR A 276 7.26 17.13 -11.61
CA THR A 276 7.12 16.35 -12.84
C THR A 276 7.38 14.88 -12.54
N ASP A 277 6.49 14.02 -13.01
CA ASP A 277 6.65 12.58 -12.96
C ASP A 277 7.88 12.14 -13.77
N GLY A 278 8.75 11.32 -13.18
CA GLY A 278 10.02 10.92 -13.78
C GLY A 278 9.84 10.09 -15.06
N TRP A 279 8.74 9.35 -15.18
CA TRP A 279 8.40 8.63 -16.40
C TRP A 279 8.00 9.61 -17.51
N GLN A 280 7.10 10.56 -17.22
CA GLN A 280 6.73 11.60 -18.18
C GLN A 280 7.93 12.46 -18.59
N LEU A 281 8.79 12.83 -17.64
CA LEU A 281 10.00 13.60 -17.92
C LEU A 281 10.94 12.86 -18.89
N ALA A 282 11.10 11.54 -18.70
CA ALA A 282 11.91 10.71 -19.59
C ALA A 282 11.28 10.62 -21.00
N LEU A 283 9.96 10.46 -21.10
CA LEU A 283 9.25 10.43 -22.38
C LEU A 283 9.33 11.79 -23.11
N ASP A 284 9.19 12.90 -22.40
CA ASP A 284 9.31 14.24 -22.97
C ASP A 284 10.72 14.48 -23.50
N ALA A 285 11.75 14.07 -22.75
CA ALA A 285 13.13 14.15 -23.20
C ALA A 285 13.38 13.28 -24.45
N LEU A 286 12.83 12.07 -24.48
CA LEU A 286 12.92 11.17 -25.64
C LEU A 286 12.23 11.76 -26.88
N ALA A 287 11.04 12.35 -26.72
CA ALA A 287 10.26 12.94 -27.82
C ALA A 287 11.00 14.07 -28.54
N VAL A 288 11.80 14.87 -27.81
CA VAL A 288 12.59 15.98 -28.37
C VAL A 288 14.08 15.65 -28.53
N ARG A 289 14.47 14.39 -28.28
CA ARG A 289 15.87 13.91 -28.33
C ARG A 289 16.81 14.72 -27.42
N ALA A 290 16.32 15.17 -26.27
CA ALA A 290 17.11 15.82 -25.25
C ALA A 290 17.98 14.82 -24.47
N ASP A 291 19.08 15.31 -23.92
CA ASP A 291 19.90 14.52 -23.00
C ASP A 291 19.19 14.38 -21.64
N PHE A 292 19.19 13.17 -21.11
CA PHE A 292 18.62 12.80 -19.82
C PHE A 292 19.69 12.22 -18.86
N THR A 293 20.96 12.19 -19.28
CA THR A 293 22.07 11.59 -18.53
C THR A 293 22.23 12.23 -17.15
N ASP A 294 22.24 13.56 -17.06
CA ASP A 294 22.36 14.29 -15.78
C ASP A 294 21.18 14.01 -14.85
N ALA A 295 19.98 13.93 -15.39
CA ALA A 295 18.77 13.64 -14.63
C ALA A 295 18.80 12.21 -14.09
N ALA A 296 19.19 11.22 -14.91
CA ALA A 296 19.38 9.84 -14.50
C ALA A 296 20.49 9.68 -13.45
N HIS A 297 21.60 10.40 -13.61
CA HIS A 297 22.69 10.42 -12.63
C HIS A 297 22.24 10.99 -11.28
N ALA A 298 21.60 12.15 -11.28
CA ALA A 298 21.05 12.75 -10.07
C ALA A 298 19.99 11.86 -9.39
N LEU A 299 19.21 11.11 -10.17
CA LEU A 299 18.25 10.13 -9.65
C LEU A 299 18.96 8.96 -8.98
N GLY A 300 20.05 8.46 -9.57
CA GLY A 300 20.91 7.44 -8.95
C GLY A 300 21.45 7.88 -7.60
N HIS A 301 21.95 9.12 -7.52
CA HIS A 301 22.43 9.72 -6.28
C HIS A 301 21.32 9.85 -5.23
N ALA A 302 20.14 10.34 -5.61
CA ALA A 302 18.99 10.44 -4.71
C ALA A 302 18.53 9.06 -4.19
N THR A 303 18.53 8.01 -5.03
CA THR A 303 18.24 6.64 -4.57
C THR A 303 19.26 6.16 -3.55
N ALA A 304 20.54 6.45 -3.75
CA ALA A 304 21.58 6.10 -2.79
C ALA A 304 21.38 6.80 -1.44
N GLU A 305 21.08 8.10 -1.43
CA GLU A 305 20.77 8.85 -0.20
C GLU A 305 19.60 8.21 0.57
N VAL A 306 18.53 7.82 -0.13
CA VAL A 306 17.36 7.15 0.48
C VAL A 306 17.73 5.78 1.02
N HIS A 307 18.51 4.98 0.29
CA HIS A 307 18.96 3.66 0.76
C HIS A 307 19.86 3.77 1.99
N LEU A 308 20.79 4.71 2.03
CA LEU A 308 21.65 4.95 3.18
C LEU A 308 20.84 5.41 4.40
N ALA A 309 19.91 6.36 4.19
CA ALA A 309 19.02 6.82 5.25
C ALA A 309 18.11 5.70 5.80
N MET A 310 17.63 4.79 4.94
CA MET A 310 16.89 3.60 5.40
C MET A 310 17.78 2.64 6.19
N ALA A 311 19.02 2.43 5.77
CA ALA A 311 19.97 1.56 6.47
C ALA A 311 20.39 2.10 7.84
N ASP A 312 20.45 3.43 7.98
CA ASP A 312 20.70 4.12 9.24
C ASP A 312 19.48 4.05 10.18
N ALA A 313 18.28 4.28 9.63
CA ALA A 313 17.05 4.36 10.41
C ALA A 313 16.49 2.98 10.85
N LEU A 314 16.78 1.92 10.10
CA LEU A 314 16.10 0.62 10.22
C LEU A 314 17.10 -0.55 10.27
N PRO A 315 16.72 -1.70 10.86
CA PRO A 315 17.64 -2.83 10.98
C PRO A 315 18.16 -3.32 9.62
N VAL A 316 19.49 -3.43 9.53
CA VAL A 316 20.19 -4.11 8.45
C VAL A 316 20.50 -5.54 8.83
N SER A 317 20.55 -6.41 7.83
CA SER A 317 20.81 -7.84 7.96
C SER A 317 21.85 -8.29 6.96
N VAL A 318 22.48 -9.44 7.21
CA VAL A 318 23.45 -10.04 6.29
C VAL A 318 22.83 -11.33 5.75
N LEU A 319 22.65 -11.39 4.43
CA LEU A 319 22.29 -12.62 3.74
C LEU A 319 23.52 -13.51 3.72
N ARG A 320 23.40 -14.67 4.36
CA ARG A 320 24.40 -15.74 4.33
C ARG A 320 23.89 -16.87 3.44
N ARG A 321 24.73 -17.90 3.26
CA ARG A 321 24.44 -19.05 2.41
C ARG A 321 22.98 -19.54 2.46
N PRO A 322 22.36 -19.85 3.62
CA PRO A 322 20.98 -20.36 3.63
C PRO A 322 19.96 -19.36 3.10
N GLN A 323 20.13 -18.06 3.39
CA GLN A 323 19.25 -17.01 2.90
C GLN A 323 19.43 -16.79 1.39
N ILE A 324 20.66 -16.86 0.90
CA ILE A 324 21.00 -16.70 -0.51
C ILE A 324 20.43 -17.86 -1.33
N GLU A 325 20.63 -19.11 -0.88
CA GLU A 325 20.07 -20.30 -1.52
C GLU A 325 18.52 -20.23 -1.55
N HIS A 326 17.89 -19.76 -0.46
CA HIS A 326 16.44 -19.56 -0.42
C HIS A 326 15.96 -18.47 -1.40
N LEU A 327 16.70 -17.35 -1.52
CA LEU A 327 16.38 -16.28 -2.47
C LEU A 327 16.42 -16.79 -3.91
N ALA A 328 17.50 -17.49 -4.28
CA ALA A 328 17.67 -18.08 -5.60
C ALA A 328 16.56 -19.10 -5.91
N ALA A 329 16.26 -20.00 -4.98
CA ALA A 329 15.18 -20.98 -5.13
C ALA A 329 13.82 -20.29 -5.36
N ALA A 330 13.51 -19.22 -4.61
CA ALA A 330 12.27 -18.48 -4.79
C ALA A 330 12.19 -17.78 -6.17
N MET A 331 13.31 -17.28 -6.70
CA MET A 331 13.39 -16.72 -8.07
C MET A 331 13.18 -17.80 -9.13
N SER A 332 13.80 -18.98 -8.94
CA SER A 332 13.62 -20.16 -9.79
C SER A 332 12.17 -20.63 -9.85
N GLU A 333 11.48 -20.71 -8.70
CA GLU A 333 10.05 -21.07 -8.64
C GLU A 333 9.16 -20.06 -9.40
N ARG A 334 9.46 -18.76 -9.28
CA ARG A 334 8.76 -17.71 -10.03
C ARG A 334 8.94 -17.86 -11.53
N LEU A 335 10.16 -18.11 -11.97
CA LEU A 335 10.47 -18.36 -13.38
C LEU A 335 9.71 -19.59 -13.91
N ASP A 336 9.67 -20.68 -13.15
CA ASP A 336 8.95 -21.88 -13.56
C ASP A 336 7.44 -21.64 -13.70
N SER A 337 6.86 -20.92 -12.74
CA SER A 337 5.44 -20.54 -12.80
C SER A 337 5.15 -19.62 -13.99
N ALA A 338 6.00 -18.62 -14.24
CA ALA A 338 5.85 -17.69 -15.34
C ALA A 338 6.00 -18.40 -16.70
N ALA A 339 6.99 -19.29 -16.84
CA ALA A 339 7.23 -20.02 -18.08
C ALA A 339 6.08 -21.00 -18.39
N ALA A 340 5.48 -21.60 -17.37
CA ALA A 340 4.28 -22.42 -17.54
C ALA A 340 3.07 -21.60 -18.03
N ALA A 341 2.95 -20.35 -17.60
CA ALA A 341 1.85 -19.47 -17.99
C ALA A 341 2.08 -18.73 -19.33
N VAL A 342 3.33 -18.46 -19.70
CA VAL A 342 3.71 -17.69 -20.89
C VAL A 342 4.69 -18.51 -21.74
N PRO A 343 4.21 -19.25 -22.76
CA PRO A 343 5.04 -20.14 -23.57
C PRO A 343 6.25 -19.47 -24.24
N ALA A 344 6.17 -18.18 -24.55
CA ALA A 344 7.27 -17.40 -25.13
C ALA A 344 8.53 -17.35 -24.23
N LEU A 345 8.39 -17.58 -22.92
CA LEU A 345 9.50 -17.59 -21.97
C LEU A 345 10.25 -18.94 -21.93
N GLN A 346 9.61 -20.03 -22.37
CA GLN A 346 10.16 -21.40 -22.28
C GLN A 346 11.54 -21.57 -22.92
N PRO A 347 11.83 -21.04 -24.12
CA PRO A 347 13.15 -21.19 -24.75
C PRO A 347 14.30 -20.62 -23.91
N TYR A 348 14.02 -19.65 -23.04
CA TYR A 348 15.03 -18.96 -22.24
C TYR A 348 15.15 -19.54 -20.83
N ARG A 349 14.20 -20.37 -20.39
CA ARG A 349 14.08 -20.85 -19.00
C ARG A 349 15.40 -21.40 -18.43
N ALA A 350 16.09 -22.26 -19.17
CA ALA A 350 17.35 -22.85 -18.70
C ALA A 350 18.46 -21.81 -18.47
N ALA A 351 18.61 -20.87 -19.42
CA ALA A 351 19.61 -19.81 -19.32
C ALA A 351 19.31 -18.81 -18.20
N LEU A 352 18.02 -18.55 -17.91
CA LEU A 352 17.62 -17.66 -16.82
C LEU A 352 17.81 -18.34 -15.44
N HIS A 353 17.57 -19.65 -15.32
CA HIS A 353 17.89 -20.40 -14.10
C HIS A 353 19.38 -20.31 -13.75
N ALA A 354 20.27 -20.31 -14.74
CA ALA A 354 21.71 -20.17 -14.51
C ALA A 354 22.04 -18.88 -13.74
N ALA A 355 21.38 -17.75 -14.03
CA ALA A 355 21.61 -16.50 -13.29
C ALA A 355 21.26 -16.61 -11.80
N TYR A 356 20.26 -17.41 -11.43
CA TYR A 356 19.92 -17.65 -10.02
C TYR A 356 20.86 -18.66 -9.36
N GLU A 357 21.29 -19.66 -10.12
CA GLU A 357 22.29 -20.63 -9.65
C GLU A 357 23.66 -19.99 -9.41
N ASP A 358 24.06 -19.01 -10.22
CA ASP A 358 25.30 -18.23 -10.03
C ASP A 358 25.29 -17.53 -8.66
N VAL A 359 24.16 -16.91 -8.28
CA VAL A 359 23.98 -16.29 -6.96
C VAL A 359 24.03 -17.33 -5.84
N ALA A 360 23.37 -18.48 -6.00
CA ALA A 360 23.44 -19.57 -5.02
C ALA A 360 24.87 -20.11 -4.86
N ALA A 361 25.60 -20.26 -5.96
CA ALA A 361 26.98 -20.72 -5.98
C ALA A 361 27.91 -19.78 -5.22
N LEU A 362 27.78 -18.46 -5.43
CA LEU A 362 28.52 -17.45 -4.65
C LEU A 362 28.21 -17.56 -3.16
N GLY A 363 26.94 -17.76 -2.78
CA GLY A 363 26.57 -18.02 -1.39
C GLY A 363 27.27 -19.25 -0.81
N ARG A 364 27.43 -20.32 -1.59
CA ARG A 364 28.13 -21.54 -1.18
C ARG A 364 29.65 -21.37 -1.05
N THR A 365 30.25 -20.45 -1.79
CA THR A 365 31.68 -20.09 -1.66
C THR A 365 31.95 -19.08 -0.54
N GLY A 366 30.92 -18.69 0.22
CA GLY A 366 31.03 -17.83 1.39
C GLY A 366 30.73 -16.36 1.13
N ARG A 367 30.25 -16.00 -0.07
CA ARG A 367 29.78 -14.65 -0.35
C ARG A 367 28.60 -14.29 0.56
N THR A 368 28.58 -13.04 0.99
CA THR A 368 27.48 -12.47 1.76
C THR A 368 27.09 -11.12 1.17
N TRP A 369 25.84 -10.73 1.36
CA TRP A 369 25.35 -9.41 0.96
C TRP A 369 24.56 -8.76 2.08
N ALA A 370 24.62 -7.43 2.15
CA ALA A 370 23.73 -6.67 3.01
C ALA A 370 22.30 -6.72 2.47
N ALA A 371 21.34 -6.81 3.39
CA ALA A 371 19.93 -6.68 3.12
C ALA A 371 19.31 -5.71 4.12
N GLN A 372 18.51 -4.78 3.61
CA GLN A 372 17.90 -3.69 4.36
C GLN A 372 16.46 -3.50 3.91
N ARG A 373 15.74 -2.59 4.56
CA ARG A 373 14.48 -2.11 3.99
C ARG A 373 14.77 -1.33 2.71
N ILE A 374 13.93 -1.59 1.71
CA ILE A 374 14.00 -1.02 0.36
C ILE A 374 12.62 -0.48 -0.01
N HIS A 375 12.54 0.29 -1.09
CA HIS A 375 11.26 0.73 -1.68
C HIS A 375 10.45 -0.47 -2.20
N GLY A 376 11.11 -1.44 -2.84
CA GLY A 376 10.51 -2.72 -3.20
C GLY A 376 9.68 -2.73 -4.49
N ASP A 377 9.44 -1.57 -5.12
CA ASP A 377 8.84 -1.42 -6.45
C ASP A 377 9.28 -0.11 -7.14
N LEU A 378 10.57 0.23 -6.99
CA LEU A 378 11.11 1.47 -7.53
C LEU A 378 11.14 1.49 -9.06
N HIS A 379 10.59 2.54 -9.67
CA HIS A 379 10.63 2.82 -11.10
C HIS A 379 10.47 4.34 -11.35
N LEU A 380 10.63 4.80 -12.60
CA LEU A 380 10.57 6.23 -12.95
C LEU A 380 9.27 6.92 -12.51
N GLY A 381 8.14 6.23 -12.63
CA GLY A 381 6.84 6.74 -12.15
C GLY A 381 6.70 6.87 -10.61
N GLN A 382 7.68 6.41 -9.83
CA GLN A 382 7.74 6.63 -8.37
C GLN A 382 8.81 7.66 -7.97
N ALA A 383 9.38 8.34 -8.96
CA ALA A 383 10.33 9.43 -8.76
C ALA A 383 9.71 10.72 -9.30
N LEU A 384 9.61 11.73 -8.45
CA LEU A 384 9.12 13.05 -8.81
C LEU A 384 10.27 14.04 -8.82
N LEU A 385 10.42 14.81 -9.90
CA LEU A 385 11.34 15.94 -9.95
C LEU A 385 10.60 17.18 -9.44
N THR A 386 11.00 17.73 -8.29
CA THR A 386 10.36 18.91 -7.70
C THR A 386 10.65 20.18 -8.50
N ALA A 387 9.93 21.27 -8.20
CA ALA A 387 10.16 22.58 -8.80
C ALA A 387 11.58 23.11 -8.54
N GLU A 388 12.18 22.72 -7.42
CA GLU A 388 13.57 23.02 -7.03
C GLU A 388 14.59 22.10 -7.72
N ARG A 389 14.14 21.27 -8.68
CA ARG A 389 14.96 20.31 -9.44
C ARG A 389 15.62 19.26 -8.57
N GLN A 390 14.95 18.85 -7.50
CA GLN A 390 15.40 17.74 -6.64
C GLN A 390 14.53 16.51 -6.88
N TRP A 391 15.16 15.33 -6.93
CA TRP A 391 14.41 14.08 -6.98
C TRP A 391 13.82 13.77 -5.61
N SER A 392 12.55 13.34 -5.62
CA SER A 392 11.87 12.79 -4.46
C SER A 392 11.27 11.43 -4.81
N LEU A 393 11.43 10.44 -3.93
CA LEU A 393 10.85 9.11 -4.08
C LEU A 393 9.54 9.02 -3.29
N ILE A 394 8.55 8.34 -3.87
CA ILE A 394 7.20 8.19 -3.33
C ILE A 394 6.71 6.73 -3.45
N ASP A 395 5.58 6.41 -2.84
CA ASP A 395 4.90 5.10 -2.98
C ASP A 395 5.73 3.90 -2.51
N PHE A 396 6.14 3.94 -1.24
CA PHE A 396 6.95 2.90 -0.58
C PHE A 396 6.17 1.62 -0.26
N GLU A 397 4.98 1.43 -0.83
CA GLU A 397 4.15 0.26 -0.58
C GLU A 397 4.82 -1.07 -0.96
N GLY A 398 5.77 -1.05 -1.89
CA GLY A 398 6.31 -2.22 -2.55
C GLY A 398 5.29 -2.91 -3.46
N GLU A 399 5.70 -4.01 -4.12
CA GLU A 399 4.85 -4.67 -5.14
C GLU A 399 3.45 -5.04 -4.61
N PRO A 400 2.36 -4.40 -5.12
CA PRO A 400 1.02 -4.53 -4.54
C PRO A 400 0.46 -5.96 -4.52
N SER A 401 0.94 -6.83 -5.41
CA SER A 401 0.55 -8.25 -5.47
C SER A 401 1.11 -9.09 -4.33
N ARG A 402 2.13 -8.61 -3.60
CA ARG A 402 2.79 -9.37 -2.52
C ARG A 402 2.12 -9.13 -1.15
N PRO A 403 2.05 -10.15 -0.28
CA PRO A 403 1.60 -9.98 1.09
C PRO A 403 2.43 -8.94 1.85
N LEU A 404 1.80 -8.20 2.77
CA LEU A 404 2.46 -7.16 3.58
C LEU A 404 3.70 -7.68 4.32
N ALA A 405 3.62 -8.88 4.91
CA ALA A 405 4.75 -9.50 5.60
C ALA A 405 5.96 -9.77 4.68
N GLU A 406 5.74 -9.97 3.38
CA GLU A 406 6.82 -10.11 2.40
C GLU A 406 7.38 -8.75 1.99
N ARG A 407 6.51 -7.76 1.76
CA ARG A 407 6.88 -6.37 1.40
C ARG A 407 7.75 -5.71 2.48
N ARG A 408 7.62 -6.12 3.74
CA ARG A 408 8.42 -5.62 4.87
C ARG A 408 9.74 -6.36 5.10
N ARG A 409 10.05 -7.43 4.35
CA ARG A 409 11.31 -8.18 4.53
C ARG A 409 12.51 -7.37 4.05
N PRO A 410 13.64 -7.40 4.77
CA PRO A 410 14.89 -6.87 4.25
C PRO A 410 15.31 -7.56 2.96
N GLN A 411 15.83 -6.79 2.00
CA GLN A 411 16.27 -7.23 0.68
C GLN A 411 17.56 -6.49 0.30
N PRO A 412 18.37 -7.03 -0.63
CA PRO A 412 19.50 -6.29 -1.18
C PRO A 412 19.05 -5.02 -1.93
N PRO A 413 19.72 -3.87 -1.74
CA PRO A 413 19.41 -2.61 -2.45
C PRO A 413 19.36 -2.73 -3.97
N VAL A 414 20.11 -3.69 -4.52
CA VAL A 414 20.18 -3.97 -5.96
C VAL A 414 18.81 -4.33 -6.57
N ARG A 415 17.84 -4.76 -5.75
CA ARG A 415 16.46 -5.02 -6.21
C ARG A 415 15.77 -3.75 -6.70
N ASP A 416 15.90 -2.64 -5.97
CA ASP A 416 15.35 -1.34 -6.37
C ASP A 416 16.10 -0.78 -7.58
N ILE A 417 17.42 -0.94 -7.60
CA ILE A 417 18.27 -0.56 -8.73
C ILE A 417 17.81 -1.30 -9.99
N ALA A 418 17.67 -2.63 -9.93
CA ALA A 418 17.16 -3.43 -11.04
C ALA A 418 15.79 -2.92 -11.53
N GLY A 419 14.86 -2.59 -10.62
CA GLY A 419 13.58 -1.97 -10.96
C GLY A 419 13.72 -0.69 -11.78
N MET A 420 14.59 0.24 -11.36
CA MET A 420 14.85 1.47 -12.09
C MET A 420 15.52 1.22 -13.45
N LEU A 421 16.50 0.31 -13.51
CA LEU A 421 17.18 -0.02 -14.77
C LEU A 421 16.20 -0.63 -15.80
N ARG A 422 15.25 -1.45 -15.34
CA ARG A 422 14.15 -1.95 -16.17
C ARG A 422 13.22 -0.82 -16.60
N SER A 423 12.94 0.15 -15.74
CA SER A 423 12.11 1.31 -16.07
C SER A 423 12.69 2.15 -17.22
N PHE A 424 14.02 2.32 -17.27
CA PHE A 424 14.69 2.96 -18.43
C PHE A 424 14.53 2.14 -19.71
N ASP A 425 14.65 0.81 -19.65
CA ASP A 425 14.42 -0.06 -20.80
C ASP A 425 12.98 0.10 -21.35
N TYR A 426 11.98 0.26 -20.46
CA TYR A 426 10.59 0.55 -20.87
C TYR A 426 10.43 1.94 -21.46
N ALA A 427 11.00 2.97 -20.84
CA ALA A 427 10.90 4.34 -21.32
C ALA A 427 11.46 4.46 -22.74
N ALA A 428 12.62 3.83 -22.99
CA ALA A 428 13.24 3.80 -24.30
C ALA A 428 12.37 3.10 -25.36
N ALA A 429 11.74 1.98 -25.00
CA ALA A 429 10.89 1.21 -25.90
C ALA A 429 9.60 1.96 -26.28
N VAL A 430 9.06 2.75 -25.36
CA VAL A 430 7.81 3.50 -25.57
C VAL A 430 8.05 4.89 -26.15
N GLY A 431 9.17 5.53 -25.82
CA GLY A 431 9.48 6.91 -26.20
C GLY A 431 9.94 7.12 -27.65
N GLY A 432 9.93 6.08 -28.49
CA GLY A 432 10.11 6.23 -29.95
C GLY A 432 11.53 6.64 -30.40
N HIS A 433 12.56 6.34 -29.60
CA HIS A 433 13.95 6.60 -30.00
C HIS A 433 14.38 5.70 -31.17
N ASP A 434 15.22 6.20 -32.09
CA ASP A 434 15.71 5.42 -33.23
C ASP A 434 16.59 4.23 -32.79
N THR A 435 17.33 4.41 -31.69
CA THR A 435 18.14 3.37 -31.03
C THR A 435 17.79 3.24 -29.54
N PRO A 436 16.65 2.61 -29.18
CA PRO A 436 16.18 2.53 -27.79
C PRO A 436 17.21 1.93 -26.83
N GLN A 437 17.96 0.92 -27.29
CA GLN A 437 18.93 0.20 -26.47
C GLN A 437 20.14 1.07 -26.10
N ASP A 438 20.58 1.96 -27.00
CA ASP A 438 21.70 2.87 -26.73
C ASP A 438 21.31 3.95 -25.71
N TRP A 439 20.11 4.51 -25.85
CA TRP A 439 19.57 5.45 -24.87
C TRP A 439 19.44 4.78 -23.49
N ALA A 440 18.81 3.61 -23.44
CA ALA A 440 18.64 2.87 -22.18
C ALA A 440 20.01 2.53 -21.55
N GLY A 441 20.97 2.06 -22.35
CA GLY A 441 22.33 1.76 -21.88
C GLY A 441 23.01 2.97 -21.25
N ARG A 442 22.92 4.15 -21.87
CA ARG A 442 23.47 5.41 -21.32
C ARG A 442 22.79 5.79 -20.01
N MET A 443 21.46 5.76 -19.95
CA MET A 443 20.72 6.12 -18.73
C MET A 443 21.00 5.17 -17.57
N ARG A 444 21.07 3.86 -17.86
CA ARG A 444 21.46 2.84 -16.89
C ARG A 444 22.87 3.08 -16.36
N GLY A 445 23.82 3.41 -17.24
CA GLY A 445 25.19 3.75 -16.85
C GLY A 445 25.28 5.00 -15.97
N ALA A 446 24.56 6.07 -16.35
CA ALA A 446 24.50 7.33 -15.61
C ALA A 446 23.87 7.14 -14.21
N TYR A 447 22.76 6.42 -14.14
CA TYR A 447 22.08 6.09 -12.88
C TYR A 447 22.98 5.28 -11.94
N CYS A 448 23.64 4.22 -12.43
CA CYS A 448 24.57 3.44 -11.60
C CYS A 448 25.77 4.29 -11.14
N ALA A 449 26.29 5.18 -11.98
CA ALA A 449 27.38 6.08 -11.60
C ALA A 449 26.96 7.05 -10.48
N GLY A 450 25.79 7.67 -10.59
CA GLY A 450 25.28 8.55 -9.54
C GLY A 450 24.98 7.80 -8.24
N TYR A 451 24.47 6.57 -8.34
CA TYR A 451 24.29 5.70 -7.17
C TYR A 451 25.63 5.33 -6.51
N ALA A 452 26.65 5.04 -7.30
CA ALA A 452 27.99 4.74 -6.81
C ALA A 452 28.61 5.95 -6.10
N GLU A 453 28.45 7.16 -6.65
CA GLU A 453 28.89 8.39 -6.01
C GLU A 453 28.20 8.62 -4.66
N GLY A 454 26.88 8.42 -4.60
CA GLY A 454 26.12 8.63 -3.36
C GLY A 454 26.34 7.56 -2.29
N SER A 455 26.56 6.30 -2.70
CA SER A 455 26.65 5.16 -1.76
C SER A 455 28.08 4.70 -1.46
N GLY A 456 29.06 5.11 -2.27
CA GLY A 456 30.44 4.58 -2.22
C GLY A 456 30.59 3.16 -2.76
N THR A 457 29.52 2.55 -3.29
CA THR A 457 29.54 1.20 -3.86
C THR A 457 28.84 1.18 -5.22
N ASP A 458 29.50 0.63 -6.24
CA ASP A 458 28.89 0.52 -7.57
C ASP A 458 28.07 -0.78 -7.66
N PRO A 459 26.75 -0.73 -7.95
CA PRO A 459 25.95 -1.95 -8.12
C PRO A 459 26.44 -2.84 -9.27
N ARG A 460 27.26 -2.31 -10.20
CA ARG A 460 27.85 -3.04 -11.31
C ARG A 460 29.03 -3.92 -10.88
N ASP A 461 29.60 -3.70 -9.70
CA ASP A 461 30.66 -4.54 -9.13
C ASP A 461 30.13 -5.89 -8.62
N GLU A 462 28.80 -6.06 -8.55
CA GLU A 462 28.10 -7.30 -8.19
C GLU A 462 27.24 -7.84 -9.36
N PRO A 463 27.86 -8.17 -10.52
CA PRO A 463 27.13 -8.43 -11.75
C PRO A 463 26.18 -9.63 -11.67
N GLU A 464 26.51 -10.69 -10.93
CA GLU A 464 25.65 -11.87 -10.77
C GLU A 464 24.39 -11.52 -9.99
N LEU A 465 24.53 -10.76 -8.89
CA LEU A 465 23.40 -10.36 -8.06
C LEU A 465 22.49 -9.37 -8.81
N LEU A 466 23.06 -8.38 -9.50
CA LEU A 466 22.30 -7.45 -10.31
C LEU A 466 21.56 -8.17 -11.44
N ARG A 467 22.24 -9.07 -12.16
CA ARG A 467 21.64 -9.87 -13.23
C ARG A 467 20.49 -10.74 -12.72
N ALA A 468 20.62 -11.39 -11.58
CA ALA A 468 19.56 -12.18 -10.97
C ALA A 468 18.32 -11.32 -10.67
N HIS A 469 18.50 -10.16 -10.04
CA HIS A 469 17.38 -9.27 -9.72
C HIS A 469 16.73 -8.64 -10.96
N GLU A 470 17.51 -8.25 -11.98
CA GLU A 470 16.95 -7.81 -13.27
C GLU A 470 16.18 -8.93 -13.97
N THR A 471 16.67 -10.16 -13.90
CA THR A 471 16.00 -11.33 -14.47
C THR A 471 14.67 -11.60 -13.76
N ASP A 472 14.66 -11.58 -12.42
CA ASP A 472 13.43 -11.80 -11.65
C ASP A 472 12.38 -10.72 -11.94
N LYS A 473 12.79 -9.45 -12.07
CA LYS A 473 11.88 -8.36 -12.46
C LYS A 473 11.38 -8.53 -13.89
N ALA A 474 12.23 -8.88 -14.86
CA ALA A 474 11.81 -9.12 -16.24
C ALA A 474 10.84 -10.30 -16.37
N VAL A 475 11.05 -11.38 -15.59
CA VAL A 475 10.14 -12.54 -15.52
C VAL A 475 8.77 -12.12 -14.98
N TYR A 476 8.74 -11.32 -13.92
CA TYR A 476 7.50 -10.76 -13.38
C TYR A 476 6.77 -9.91 -14.43
N GLU A 477 7.49 -9.03 -15.12
CA GLU A 477 6.95 -8.17 -16.18
C GLU A 477 6.36 -8.99 -17.34
N VAL A 478 7.04 -10.03 -17.81
CA VAL A 478 6.50 -10.94 -18.85
C VAL A 478 5.13 -11.48 -18.45
N LEU A 479 5.00 -11.98 -17.22
CA LEU A 479 3.74 -12.53 -16.73
C LEU A 479 2.67 -11.44 -16.59
N TYR A 480 3.05 -10.25 -16.14
CA TYR A 480 2.15 -9.12 -15.97
C TYR A 480 1.62 -8.61 -17.32
N GLU A 481 2.51 -8.34 -18.28
CA GLU A 481 2.13 -7.82 -19.60
C GLU A 481 1.30 -8.83 -20.38
N ALA A 482 1.66 -10.13 -20.35
CA ALA A 482 0.88 -11.18 -21.01
C ALA A 482 -0.59 -11.24 -20.53
N ARG A 483 -0.86 -10.82 -19.29
CA ARG A 483 -2.22 -10.85 -18.70
C ARG A 483 -3.00 -9.56 -18.90
N HIS A 484 -2.33 -8.41 -18.91
CA HIS A 484 -2.99 -7.10 -18.84
C HIS A 484 -2.79 -6.24 -20.09
N ARG A 485 -1.64 -6.36 -20.77
CA ARG A 485 -1.28 -5.58 -21.96
C ARG A 485 -0.45 -6.45 -22.92
N PRO A 486 -1.05 -7.43 -23.61
CA PRO A 486 -0.30 -8.36 -24.47
C PRO A 486 0.56 -7.67 -25.53
N ASP A 487 0.13 -6.50 -26.03
CA ASP A 487 0.89 -5.70 -27.00
C ASP A 487 2.24 -5.18 -26.45
N TRP A 488 2.38 -5.12 -25.13
CA TRP A 488 3.61 -4.67 -24.46
C TRP A 488 4.58 -5.81 -24.13
N LEU A 489 4.17 -7.08 -24.32
CA LEU A 489 5.00 -8.26 -24.09
C LEU A 489 6.37 -8.25 -24.81
N PRO A 490 6.54 -7.66 -26.02
CA PRO A 490 7.84 -7.59 -26.67
C PRO A 490 8.91 -6.83 -25.87
N VAL A 491 8.52 -5.88 -25.02
CA VAL A 491 9.43 -5.05 -24.22
C VAL A 491 10.19 -5.89 -23.19
N PRO A 492 9.53 -6.58 -22.23
CA PRO A 492 10.25 -7.44 -21.29
C PRO A 492 10.91 -8.65 -21.99
N MET A 493 10.34 -9.18 -23.08
CA MET A 493 10.97 -10.27 -23.83
C MET A 493 12.31 -9.87 -24.48
N THR A 494 12.51 -8.59 -24.81
CA THR A 494 13.82 -8.10 -25.28
C THR A 494 14.87 -8.15 -24.18
N ALA A 495 14.50 -7.81 -22.95
CA ALA A 495 15.37 -7.95 -21.80
C ALA A 495 15.67 -9.41 -21.47
N ILE A 496 14.67 -10.29 -21.54
CA ILE A 496 14.84 -11.74 -21.38
C ILE A 496 15.89 -12.28 -22.36
N ARG A 497 15.83 -11.91 -23.64
CA ARG A 497 16.84 -12.31 -24.64
C ARG A 497 18.24 -11.85 -24.25
N ARG A 498 18.39 -10.58 -23.86
CA ARG A 498 19.67 -9.99 -23.41
C ARG A 498 20.24 -10.74 -22.19
N LEU A 499 19.41 -10.97 -21.18
CA LEU A 499 19.80 -11.60 -19.91
C LEU A 499 20.12 -13.09 -20.07
N ALA A 500 19.41 -13.79 -20.96
CA ALA A 500 19.69 -15.18 -21.32
C ALA A 500 20.98 -15.33 -22.15
N ALA A 501 21.30 -14.37 -23.02
CA ALA A 501 22.54 -14.37 -23.81
C ALA A 501 23.80 -14.06 -22.98
N ALA A 502 23.64 -13.49 -21.78
CA ALA A 502 24.76 -13.18 -20.89
C ALA A 502 25.33 -14.41 -20.14
N VAL A 503 24.80 -15.62 -20.36
CA VAL A 503 25.41 -16.86 -19.87
C VAL A 503 26.71 -17.11 -20.66
N ARG A 504 27.85 -17.11 -19.97
CA ARG A 504 29.11 -17.64 -20.50
C ARG A 504 29.46 -18.93 -19.80
#